data_AF-A0A5D0HZL5-F1
#
_entry.id   AF-A0A5D0HZL5-F1
#
_cell.length_a   1.000
_cell.length_b   1.000
_cell.length_c   1.000
_cell.angle_alpha   90.00
_cell.angle_beta   90.00
_cell.angle_gamma   90.00
#
_symmetry.space_group_name_H-M   'P 1'
#
loop_
_entity.id
_entity.type
_entity.pdbx_description
1 polymer ?
#
loop_
_entity_poly.entity_id
_entity_poly.type
_entity_poly.pdbx_seq_one_letter_code
_entity_poly.pdbx_strand_id
1 'polypeptide(L)'
;MSEVDWMNEEENKADDLNKEGVVPNGKAPVMVKVYREPPRQQRPISIQDKHWFTLQELVSKQKKNGVRSTHLYEEAIELLLEKYGMKVLN
;
A
#
# COMPACT_ATOMS: atom_id res chain seq x y z
N MET A 1 39.95 -7.06 -35.19
CA MET A 1 39.69 -6.24 -34.00
C MET A 1 39.44 -7.23 -32.88
N SER A 2 40.38 -7.41 -31.96
CA SER A 2 40.21 -8.31 -30.81
C SER A 2 39.18 -7.67 -29.89
N GLU A 3 37.97 -8.21 -29.91
CA GLU A 3 36.97 -7.96 -28.88
C GLU A 3 37.64 -8.23 -27.53
N VAL A 4 37.67 -7.19 -26.70
CA VAL A 4 38.64 -7.05 -25.62
C VAL A 4 38.39 -8.15 -24.59
N ASP A 5 39.43 -8.90 -24.22
CA ASP A 5 39.39 -10.11 -23.37
C ASP A 5 38.49 -9.96 -22.13
N TRP A 6 38.49 -8.77 -21.52
CA TRP A 6 37.67 -8.44 -20.35
C TRP A 6 36.16 -8.53 -20.60
N MET A 7 35.72 -8.25 -21.82
CA MET A 7 34.30 -8.26 -22.18
C MET A 7 33.80 -9.70 -22.30
N ASN A 8 34.62 -10.59 -22.88
CA ASN A 8 34.36 -12.02 -22.94
C ASN A 8 34.43 -12.67 -21.55
N GLU A 9 35.38 -12.27 -20.71
CA GLU A 9 35.48 -12.75 -19.32
C GLU A 9 34.25 -12.37 -18.49
N GLU A 10 33.75 -11.14 -18.63
CA GLU A 10 32.57 -10.67 -17.90
C GLU A 10 31.28 -11.33 -18.40
N GLU A 11 31.16 -11.56 -19.72
CA GLU A 11 30.02 -12.24 -20.31
C GLU A 11 29.96 -13.73 -19.87
N ASN A 12 31.09 -14.43 -19.88
CA ASN A 12 31.18 -15.80 -19.36
C ASN A 12 30.82 -15.87 -17.87
N LYS A 13 31.29 -14.92 -17.08
CA LYS A 13 31.00 -14.84 -15.64
C LYS A 13 29.51 -14.57 -15.37
N ALA A 14 28.86 -13.76 -16.18
CA ALA A 14 27.42 -13.51 -16.08
C ALA A 14 26.62 -14.79 -16.41
N ASP A 15 27.03 -15.53 -17.44
CA ASP A 15 26.41 -16.79 -17.84
C ASP A 15 26.54 -17.87 -16.77
N ASP A 16 27.71 -17.98 -16.13
CA ASP A 16 27.96 -18.96 -15.07
C ASP A 16 27.13 -18.65 -13.81
N LEU A 17 27.03 -17.38 -13.40
CA LEU A 17 26.17 -16.97 -12.29
C LEU A 17 24.68 -17.23 -12.56
N ASN A 18 24.24 -17.06 -13.82
CA ASN A 18 22.85 -17.28 -14.22
C ASN A 18 22.49 -18.77 -14.25
N LYS A 19 23.41 -19.64 -14.69
CA LYS A 19 23.26 -21.12 -14.65
C LYS A 19 23.21 -21.66 -13.22
N GLU A 20 23.99 -21.08 -12.32
CA GLU A 20 24.03 -21.48 -10.91
C GLU A 20 22.85 -20.92 -10.11
N GLY A 21 22.11 -19.95 -10.65
CA GLY A 21 21.01 -19.27 -9.96
C GLY A 21 21.48 -18.46 -8.75
N VAL A 22 22.77 -18.12 -8.70
CA VAL A 22 23.42 -17.46 -7.58
C VAL A 22 23.63 -15.99 -7.93
N VAL A 23 23.17 -15.09 -7.06
CA VAL A 23 23.52 -13.67 -7.16
C VAL A 23 24.92 -13.43 -6.58
N PRO A 24 25.80 -12.69 -7.27
CA PRO A 24 27.20 -12.47 -6.84
C PRO A 24 27.32 -11.74 -5.50
N ASN A 25 26.23 -11.13 -5.02
CA ASN A 25 26.14 -10.55 -3.68
C ASN A 25 24.86 -11.00 -2.97
N GLY A 26 24.84 -12.25 -2.49
CA GLY A 26 23.73 -12.78 -1.67
C GLY A 26 23.49 -12.07 -0.33
N LYS A 27 24.38 -11.14 0.06
CA LYS A 27 24.23 -10.26 1.23
C LYS A 27 23.59 -8.90 0.89
N ALA A 28 23.36 -8.60 -0.38
CA ALA A 28 22.69 -7.37 -0.78
C ALA A 28 21.22 -7.40 -0.31
N PRO A 29 20.71 -6.32 0.30
CA PRO A 29 19.29 -6.24 0.66
C PRO A 29 18.45 -6.31 -0.62
N VAL A 30 17.67 -7.37 -0.74
CA VAL A 30 16.74 -7.58 -1.85
C VAL A 30 15.56 -6.62 -1.70
N MET A 31 15.10 -6.07 -2.82
CA MET A 31 13.90 -5.22 -2.83
C MET A 31 12.65 -6.07 -2.54
N VAL A 32 12.19 -6.05 -1.29
CA VAL A 32 10.96 -6.74 -0.88
C VAL A 32 9.76 -5.90 -1.29
N LYS A 33 8.79 -6.50 -1.98
CA LYS A 33 7.49 -5.86 -2.22
C LYS A 33 6.73 -5.75 -0.89
N VAL A 34 6.62 -4.53 -0.37
CA VAL A 34 5.85 -4.25 0.85
C VAL A 34 4.39 -4.08 0.45
N TYR A 35 3.49 -4.89 1.03
CA TYR A 35 2.06 -4.64 0.94
C TYR A 35 1.71 -3.37 1.72
N ARG A 36 1.12 -2.38 1.06
CA ARG A 36 0.67 -1.13 1.66
C ARG A 36 -0.83 -1.04 1.52
N GLU A 37 -1.50 -0.48 2.53
CA GLU A 37 -2.91 -0.12 2.41
C GLU A 37 -3.13 0.80 1.19
N PRO A 38 -4.29 0.69 0.52
CA PRO A 38 -4.64 1.61 -0.56
C PRO A 38 -4.50 3.08 -0.14
N PRO A 39 -4.08 3.97 -1.06
CA PRO A 39 -3.89 5.38 -0.73
C PRO A 39 -5.23 6.05 -0.38
N ARG A 40 -5.29 6.71 0.77
CA ARG A 40 -6.44 7.53 1.18
C ARG A 40 -6.36 8.91 0.53
N GLN A 41 -7.51 9.41 0.06
CA GLN A 41 -7.63 10.77 -0.50
C GLN A 41 -8.68 11.56 0.27
N GLN A 42 -8.43 12.85 0.50
CA GLN A 42 -9.41 13.74 1.10
C GLN A 42 -10.49 14.09 0.07
N ARG A 43 -11.75 13.84 0.42
CA ARG A 43 -12.92 14.21 -0.40
C ARG A 43 -13.79 15.18 0.40
N PRO A 44 -14.05 16.40 -0.09
CA PRO A 44 -14.93 17.33 0.61
C PRO A 44 -16.37 16.84 0.49
N ILE A 45 -17.09 16.76 1.62
CA ILE A 45 -18.50 16.36 1.69
C ILE A 45 -19.27 17.52 2.34
N SER A 46 -20.42 17.88 1.77
CA SER A 46 -21.34 18.83 2.39
C SER A 46 -22.24 18.09 3.38
N ILE A 47 -22.20 18.49 4.65
CA ILE A 47 -22.95 17.87 5.75
C ILE A 47 -23.56 18.98 6.59
N GLN A 48 -24.77 18.76 7.12
CA GLN A 48 -25.39 19.71 8.05
C GLN A 48 -24.65 19.73 9.39
N ASP A 49 -24.54 20.92 9.99
CA ASP A 49 -23.81 21.15 11.24
C ASP A 49 -24.21 20.18 12.37
N LYS A 50 -25.52 19.93 12.53
CA LYS A 50 -26.03 19.02 13.57
C LYS A 50 -25.45 17.61 13.44
N HIS A 51 -25.42 17.08 12.23
CA HIS A 51 -24.86 15.76 11.95
C HIS A 51 -23.34 15.75 12.14
N TRP A 52 -22.67 16.83 11.73
CA TRP A 52 -21.24 16.99 11.93
C TRP A 52 -20.87 16.97 13.42
N PHE A 53 -21.58 17.73 14.25
CA PHE A 53 -21.32 17.77 15.69
C PHE A 53 -21.51 16.42 16.37
N THR A 54 -22.61 15.72 16.07
CA THR A 54 -22.85 14.39 16.63
C THR A 54 -21.79 13.38 16.18
N LEU A 55 -21.35 13.46 14.93
CA LEU A 55 -20.28 12.60 14.40
C LEU A 55 -18.93 12.90 15.08
N GLN A 56 -18.60 14.17 15.32
CA GLN A 56 -17.40 14.55 16.06
C GLN A 56 -17.43 14.06 17.52
N GLU A 57 -18.61 14.04 18.15
CA GLU A 57 -18.78 13.47 19.48
C GLU A 57 -18.52 11.96 19.49
N LEU A 58 -19.06 11.23 18.51
CA LEU A 58 -18.80 9.80 18.32
C LEU A 58 -17.31 9.52 18.13
N VAL A 59 -16.66 10.24 17.22
CA VAL A 59 -15.22 10.13 16.95
C VAL A 59 -14.42 10.40 18.22
N SER A 60 -14.79 11.42 18.99
CA SER A 60 -14.12 11.75 20.26
C SER A 60 -14.26 10.65 21.32
N LYS A 61 -15.44 10.02 21.40
CA LYS A 61 -15.66 8.86 22.29
C LYS A 61 -14.81 7.67 21.88
N GLN A 62 -14.78 7.35 20.59
CA GLN A 62 -14.03 6.20 20.06
C GLN A 62 -12.52 6.42 19.98
N LYS A 63 -12.06 7.67 19.97
CA LYS A 63 -10.63 8.01 20.07
C LYS A 63 -10.01 7.45 21.34
N LYS A 64 -10.78 7.38 22.44
CA LYS A 64 -10.33 6.76 23.70
C LYS A 64 -10.08 5.25 23.57
N ASN A 65 -10.73 4.61 22.59
CA ASN A 65 -10.58 3.19 22.28
C ASN A 65 -9.53 2.92 21.20
N GLY A 66 -8.78 3.94 20.76
CA GLY A 66 -7.71 3.80 19.76
C GLY A 66 -8.19 3.80 18.30
N VAL A 67 -9.49 3.96 18.04
CA VAL A 67 -10.04 3.99 16.67
C VAL A 67 -9.74 5.36 16.02
N ARG A 68 -9.22 5.34 14.79
CA ARG A 68 -8.99 6.57 14.02
C ARG A 68 -10.29 7.06 13.39
N SER A 69 -10.43 8.39 13.32
CA SER A 69 -11.59 9.04 12.68
C SER A 69 -11.83 8.56 11.26
N THR A 70 -10.76 8.31 10.49
CA THR A 70 -10.84 7.83 9.10
C THR A 70 -11.55 6.49 8.98
N HIS A 71 -11.31 5.56 9.91
CA HIS A 71 -11.96 4.25 9.90
C HIS A 71 -13.47 4.37 10.17
N LEU A 72 -13.87 5.24 11.09
CA LEU A 72 -15.30 5.49 11.35
C LEU A 72 -16.02 6.11 10.15
N TYR A 73 -15.32 6.94 9.38
CA TYR A 73 -15.88 7.50 8.15
C TYR A 73 -16.00 6.44 7.04
N GLU A 74 -14.98 5.58 6.88
CA GLU A 74 -15.03 4.44 5.95
C GLU A 74 -16.17 3.48 6.33
N GLU A 75 -16.30 3.13 7.62
CA GLU A 75 -17.38 2.30 8.15
C GLU A 75 -18.77 2.92 7.89
N ALA A 76 -18.93 4.22 8.11
CA ALA A 76 -20.19 4.91 7.81
C ALA A 76 -20.56 4.85 6.33
N ILE A 77 -19.57 4.91 5.43
CA ILE A 77 -19.78 4.77 3.99
C ILE A 77 -20.15 3.33 3.66
N GLU A 78 -19.46 2.33 4.22
CA GLU A 78 -19.75 0.91 4.01
C GLU A 78 -21.18 0.55 4.44
N LEU A 79 -21.61 0.99 5.63
CA LEU A 79 -22.98 0.80 6.12
C LEU A 79 -24.02 1.45 5.19
N LEU A 80 -23.69 2.61 4.62
CA LEU A 80 -24.56 3.28 3.66
C LEU A 80 -24.63 2.51 2.34
N LEU A 81 -23.51 2.02 1.82
CA LEU A 81 -23.46 1.20 0.61
C LEU A 81 -24.24 -0.12 0.79
N GLU A 82 -24.06 -0.78 1.93
CA GLU A 82 -24.79 -2.01 2.28
C GLU A 82 -26.30 -1.78 2.29
N LYS A 83 -26.76 -0.67 2.87
CA LYS A 83 -28.19 -0.28 2.87
C LYS A 83 -28.77 -0.19 1.45
N TYR A 84 -27.97 0.21 0.46
CA TYR A 84 -28.39 0.30 -0.94
C TYR A 84 -27.99 -0.93 -1.78
N GLY A 85 -27.50 -2.01 -1.16
CA GLY A 85 -27.08 -3.22 -1.86
C GLY A 85 -25.82 -3.05 -2.74
N MET A 86 -25.06 -1.98 -2.53
CA MET A 86 -23.80 -1.71 -3.22
C MET A 86 -22.63 -2.31 -2.43
N LYS A 87 -21.58 -2.73 -3.12
CA LYS A 87 -20.34 -3.24 -2.51
C LYS A 87 -19.16 -2.35 -2.92
N VAL A 88 -18.20 -2.17 -2.01
CA VAL A 88 -16.91 -1.57 -2.35
C VAL A 88 -16.21 -2.48 -3.35
N LEU A 89 -15.84 -1.93 -4.51
CA LEU A 89 -15.08 -2.63 -5.52
C LEU A 89 -13.60 -2.65 -5.10
N ASN A 90 -13.01 -3.85 -5.07
CA ASN A 90 -11.60 -4.08 -4.73
C ASN A 90 -10.68 -3.78 -5.90
#